data_AF-A0A7W0MNX4-F1
#
_entry.id   AF-A0A7W0MNX4-F1
#
_cell.length_a   1.000
_cell.length_b   1.000
_cell.length_c   1.000
_cell.angle_alpha   90.00
_cell.angle_beta   90.00
_cell.angle_gamma   90.00
#
_symmetry.space_group_name_H-M   'P 1'
#
loop_
_entity.id
_entity.type
_entity.pdbx_description
1 polymer ?
#
loop_
_entity_poly.entity_id
_entity_poly.type
_entity_poly.pdbx_seq_one_letter_code
_entity_poly.pdbx_strand_id
1 'polypeptide(L)'
;RGIGYISDMIFDKELDYYALLGRAAEPSLTSNSLIMQLRWTQRGCGLCILPEFVAREHPELAVVLPEDVRLTRAFYLVRHQDDARVARINRMADVVVVWMRRALTDGAEAEGPGLSAGPSRTSP
;
A
#
# COMPACT_ATOMS: atom_id res chain seq x y z
N ARG A 1 -2.22 8.64 17.36
CA ARG A 1 -2.77 7.30 17.70
C ARG A 1 -2.74 6.45 16.44
N GLY A 2 -2.15 5.27 16.52
CA GLY A 2 -1.93 4.40 15.37
C GLY A 2 -3.02 3.36 15.18
N ILE A 3 -3.34 3.03 13.93
CA ILE A 3 -4.13 1.87 13.54
C ILE A 3 -3.20 0.93 12.77
N GLY A 4 -3.26 -0.37 13.04
CA GLY A 4 -2.41 -1.35 12.35
C GLY A 4 -2.87 -2.80 12.51
N TYR A 5 -2.00 -3.72 12.13
CA TYR A 5 -2.25 -5.15 12.28
C TYR A 5 -1.98 -5.63 13.71
N ILE A 6 -2.59 -6.76 14.09
CA ILE A 6 -2.26 -7.47 15.33
C ILE A 6 -0.99 -8.26 15.07
N SER A 7 0.15 -7.86 15.65
CA SER A 7 1.47 -8.42 15.35
C SER A 7 1.53 -9.95 15.45
N ASP A 8 0.86 -10.53 16.46
CA ASP A 8 0.81 -11.99 16.67
C ASP A 8 -0.01 -12.76 15.62
N MET A 9 -0.84 -12.08 14.83
CA MET A 9 -1.70 -12.68 13.80
C MET A 9 -1.25 -12.33 12.37
N ILE A 10 -0.13 -11.62 12.23
CA ILE A 10 0.43 -11.28 10.93
C ILE A 10 1.09 -12.52 10.32
N PHE A 11 0.52 -13.02 9.23
CA PHE A 11 1.08 -14.14 8.48
C PHE A 11 2.37 -13.76 7.73
N ASP A 12 2.51 -12.50 7.35
CA ASP A 12 3.67 -11.96 6.63
C ASP A 12 4.23 -10.73 7.35
N LYS A 13 5.45 -10.85 7.90
CA LYS A 13 6.12 -9.77 8.65
C LYS A 13 6.21 -8.45 7.89
N GLU A 14 6.12 -8.46 6.56
CA GLU A 14 6.08 -7.24 5.76
C GLU A 14 4.82 -6.38 6.01
N LEU A 15 3.79 -6.91 6.67
CA LEU A 15 2.58 -6.21 7.10
C LEU A 15 2.73 -5.54 8.47
N ASP A 16 3.80 -5.82 9.23
CA ASP A 16 4.09 -5.12 10.48
C ASP A 16 4.78 -3.77 10.20
N TYR A 17 3.99 -2.83 9.70
CA TYR A 17 4.49 -1.52 9.30
C TYR A 17 5.04 -0.70 10.48
N TYR A 18 4.57 -0.93 11.70
CA TYR A 18 5.05 -0.20 12.87
C TYR A 18 6.46 -0.64 13.26
N ALA A 19 6.73 -1.95 13.21
CA ALA A 19 8.08 -2.48 13.35
C ALA A 19 9.00 -1.94 12.24
N LEU A 20 8.54 -1.88 10.98
CA LEU A 20 9.30 -1.33 9.86
C LEU A 20 9.64 0.16 10.02
N LEU A 21 8.77 0.93 10.65
CA LEU A 21 8.99 2.35 10.95
C LEU A 21 9.87 2.59 12.18
N GLY A 22 10.42 1.54 12.80
CA GLY A 22 11.25 1.64 14.00
C GLY A 22 10.48 2.14 15.23
N ARG A 23 9.14 2.07 15.22
CA ARG A 23 8.33 2.46 16.36
C ARG A 23 8.24 1.31 17.36
N ALA A 24 8.79 1.53 18.55
CA ALA A 24 8.71 0.58 19.66
C ALA A 24 7.30 0.44 20.26
N ALA A 25 6.41 1.40 20.00
CA ALA A 25 5.05 1.38 20.52
C ALA A 25 4.07 0.76 19.51
N GLU A 26 3.32 -0.23 19.98
CA GLU A 26 2.24 -0.85 19.20
C GLU A 26 1.15 0.16 18.82
N PRO A 27 0.47 -0.03 17.67
CA PRO A 27 -0.68 0.77 17.31
C PRO A 27 -1.78 0.67 18.39
N SER A 28 -2.46 1.78 18.63
CA SER A 28 -3.52 1.87 19.65
C SER A 28 -4.79 1.09 19.28
N LEU A 29 -4.99 0.82 18.00
CA LEU A 29 -6.08 0.01 17.47
C LEU A 29 -5.51 -1.02 16.49
N THR A 30 -5.81 -2.30 16.71
CA THR A 30 -5.26 -3.38 15.90
C THR A 30 -6.35 -4.30 15.35
N SER A 31 -6.20 -4.72 14.10
CA SER A 31 -7.08 -5.71 13.47
C SER A 31 -6.35 -6.41 12.32
N ASN A 32 -6.63 -7.68 12.05
CA ASN A 32 -6.17 -8.37 10.85
C ASN A 32 -7.00 -8.02 9.59
N SER A 33 -8.09 -7.27 9.74
CA SER A 33 -8.96 -6.85 8.65
C SER A 33 -8.61 -5.44 8.18
N LEU A 34 -8.10 -5.33 6.94
CA LEU A 34 -7.85 -4.03 6.31
C LEU A 34 -9.13 -3.18 6.25
N ILE A 35 -10.29 -3.81 6.05
CA ILE A 35 -11.59 -3.12 6.01
C ILE A 35 -11.88 -2.47 7.37
N MET A 36 -11.62 -3.16 8.49
CA MET A 36 -11.84 -2.57 9.81
C MET A 36 -10.89 -1.40 10.08
N GLN A 37 -9.61 -1.56 9.73
CA GLN A 37 -8.62 -0.49 9.86
C GLN A 37 -9.03 0.77 9.06
N LEU A 38 -9.49 0.57 7.83
CA LEU A 38 -10.05 1.64 6.98
C LEU A 38 -11.26 2.31 7.65
N ARG A 39 -12.23 1.52 8.13
CA ARG A 39 -13.45 2.05 8.77
C ARG A 39 -13.15 2.87 10.03
N TRP A 40 -12.16 2.47 10.83
CA TRP A 40 -11.69 3.26 11.96
C TRP A 40 -11.03 4.56 11.53
N THR A 41 -10.25 4.53 10.45
CA THR A 41 -9.61 5.72 9.87
C THR A 41 -10.67 6.73 9.41
N GLN A 42 -11.68 6.29 8.66
CA GLN A 42 -12.80 7.11 8.20
C GLN A 42 -13.59 7.74 9.35
N ARG A 43 -13.63 7.09 10.52
CA ARG A 43 -14.28 7.61 11.73
C ARG A 43 -13.37 8.50 12.59
N GLY A 44 -12.16 8.82 12.11
CA GLY A 44 -11.20 9.67 12.81
C GLY A 44 -10.56 9.01 14.04
N CYS A 45 -10.55 7.67 14.12
CA CYS A 45 -10.01 6.96 15.28
C CYS A 45 -8.47 6.94 15.33
N GLY A 46 -7.78 7.30 14.24
CA GLY A 46 -6.32 7.35 14.19
C GLY A 46 -5.76 7.37 12.77
N LEU A 47 -4.43 7.28 12.67
CA LEU A 47 -3.70 7.18 11.41
C LEU A 47 -3.48 5.71 11.05
N CYS A 48 -3.78 5.35 9.81
CA CYS A 48 -3.59 4.02 9.27
C CYS A 48 -2.65 4.07 8.05
N ILE A 49 -1.89 3.00 7.87
CA ILE A 49 -1.16 2.74 6.63
C ILE A 49 -2.08 1.90 5.76
N LEU A 50 -2.43 2.42 4.59
CA LEU A 50 -3.36 1.78 3.65
C LEU A 50 -2.67 1.66 2.29
N PRO A 51 -2.96 0.60 1.51
CA PRO A 51 -2.56 0.56 0.12
C PRO A 51 -3.18 1.74 -0.64
N GLU A 52 -2.39 2.37 -1.50
CA GLU A 52 -2.79 3.56 -2.24
C GLU A 52 -4.08 3.36 -3.04
N PHE A 53 -4.22 2.22 -3.72
CA PHE A 53 -5.42 1.91 -4.50
C PHE A 53 -6.70 1.80 -3.64
N VAL A 54 -6.59 1.43 -2.37
CA VAL A 54 -7.73 1.43 -1.44
C VAL A 54 -8.04 2.86 -1.01
N ALA A 55 -7.02 3.61 -0.60
CA ALA A 55 -7.20 4.98 -0.11
C ALA A 55 -7.80 5.91 -1.18
N ARG A 56 -7.44 5.71 -2.45
CA ARG A 56 -7.96 6.49 -3.59
C ARG A 56 -9.47 6.38 -3.80
N GLU A 57 -10.11 5.30 -3.34
CA GLU A 57 -11.57 5.15 -3.40
C GLU A 57 -12.31 5.93 -2.30
N HIS A 58 -11.56 6.58 -1.40
CA HIS A 58 -12.05 7.27 -0.21
C HIS A 58 -11.56 8.72 -0.18
N PRO A 59 -12.19 9.65 -0.92
CA PRO A 59 -11.74 11.05 -1.05
C PRO A 59 -11.76 11.83 0.26
N GLU A 60 -12.45 11.35 1.29
CA GLU A 60 -12.43 11.90 2.63
C GLU A 60 -11.12 11.63 3.40
N LEU A 61 -10.28 10.74 2.91
CA LEU A 61 -8.98 10.44 3.49
C LEU A 61 -7.91 11.40 2.95
N ALA A 62 -6.97 11.76 3.82
CA ALA A 62 -5.83 12.60 3.46
C ALA A 62 -4.51 11.89 3.79
N VAL A 63 -3.55 11.97 2.87
CA VAL A 63 -2.17 11.52 3.12
C VAL A 63 -1.48 12.54 4.02
N VAL A 64 -0.84 12.07 5.10
CA VAL A 64 -0.33 12.96 6.16
C VAL A 64 1.20 13.01 6.25
N LEU A 65 1.92 12.04 5.69
CA LEU A 65 3.40 11.93 5.77
C LEU A 65 4.01 11.44 4.43
N PRO A 66 3.71 12.10 3.30
CA PRO A 66 4.14 11.59 1.99
C PRO A 66 5.67 11.57 1.80
N GLU A 67 6.40 12.49 2.43
CA GLU A 67 7.86 12.59 2.31
C GLU A 67 8.64 11.68 3.28
N ASP A 68 8.02 11.34 4.41
CA ASP A 68 8.69 10.59 5.48
C ASP A 68 8.40 9.08 5.40
N VAL A 69 7.22 8.70 4.90
CA VAL A 69 6.73 7.32 4.93
C VAL A 69 6.17 6.91 3.58
N ARG A 70 6.96 6.12 2.85
CA ARG A 70 6.53 5.47 1.60
C ARG A 70 6.91 3.99 1.60
N LEU A 71 5.91 3.13 1.42
CA LEU A 71 6.09 1.68 1.38
C LEU A 71 5.67 1.16 0.01
N THR A 72 6.60 0.55 -0.72
CA THR A 72 6.31 -0.12 -1.98
C THR A 72 6.15 -1.62 -1.73
N ARG A 73 5.10 -2.21 -2.31
CA ARG A 73 4.82 -3.65 -2.24
C ARG A 73 4.59 -4.20 -3.65
N ALA A 74 4.95 -5.46 -3.83
CA ALA A 74 4.71 -6.20 -5.05
C ALA A 74 3.56 -7.20 -4.82
N PHE A 75 2.68 -7.32 -5.82
CA PHE A 75 1.71 -8.41 -5.87
C PHE A 75 2.23 -9.53 -6.76
N TYR A 76 2.12 -10.76 -6.27
CA TYR A 76 2.56 -11.94 -6.98
C TYR A 76 1.37 -12.83 -7.32
N LEU A 77 1.30 -13.30 -8.56
CA LEU A 77 0.41 -14.39 -8.96
C LEU A 77 1.20 -15.70 -8.86
N VAL A 78 0.97 -16.45 -7.78
CA VAL A 78 1.64 -17.73 -7.53
C VAL A 78 0.86 -18.86 -8.18
N ARG A 79 1.55 -19.75 -8.90
CA ARG A 79 0.97 -20.88 -9.64
C ARG A 79 1.82 -22.14 -9.44
N HIS A 80 1.21 -23.32 -9.59
CA HIS A 80 1.98 -24.55 -9.56
C HIS A 80 2.82 -24.68 -10.84
N GLN A 81 4.03 -25.23 -10.74
CA GLN A 81 4.94 -25.40 -11.87
C GLN A 81 4.30 -26.18 -13.04
N ASP A 82 3.44 -27.15 -12.74
CA ASP A 82 2.77 -27.96 -13.76
C ASP A 82 1.72 -27.17 -14.56
N ASP A 83 1.16 -26.10 -13.99
CA ASP A 83 0.19 -25.26 -14.68
C ASP A 83 0.81 -24.54 -15.88
N ALA A 84 2.13 -24.37 -15.90
CA ALA A 84 2.86 -23.76 -17.01
C ALA A 84 2.67 -24.53 -18.33
N ARG A 85 2.35 -25.83 -18.27
CA ARG A 85 2.10 -26.68 -19.44
C ARG A 85 0.66 -26.55 -19.97
N VAL A 86 -0.25 -25.94 -19.21
CA VAL A 86 -1.67 -25.85 -19.58
C VAL A 86 -1.98 -24.50 -20.19
N ALA A 87 -2.10 -24.45 -21.52
CA ALA A 87 -2.29 -23.22 -22.29
C ALA A 87 -3.49 -22.36 -21.83
N ARG A 88 -4.60 -22.98 -21.41
CA ARG A 88 -5.77 -22.23 -20.89
C ARG A 88 -5.44 -21.48 -19.59
N ILE A 89 -4.68 -22.10 -18.69
CA ILE A 89 -4.32 -21.49 -17.40
C ILE A 89 -3.33 -20.35 -17.63
N ASN A 90 -2.38 -20.51 -18.55
CA ASN A 90 -1.49 -19.43 -18.96
C ASN A 90 -2.26 -18.23 -19.50
N ARG A 91 -3.21 -18.45 -20.42
CA ARG A 91 -4.05 -17.37 -20.94
C ARG A 91 -4.84 -16.65 -19.86
N MET A 92 -5.38 -17.38 -18.88
CA MET A 92 -6.09 -16.78 -17.75
C MET A 92 -5.14 -15.95 -16.88
N ALA A 93 -3.96 -16.48 -16.56
CA ALA A 93 -2.95 -15.77 -15.79
C ALA A 93 -2.51 -14.47 -16.46
N ASP A 94 -2.29 -14.50 -17.78
CA ASP A 94 -1.93 -13.31 -18.56
C ASP A 94 -3.03 -12.25 -18.49
N VAL A 95 -4.29 -12.65 -18.66
CA VAL A 95 -5.45 -11.74 -18.53
C VAL A 95 -5.52 -11.13 -17.13
N VAL A 96 -5.36 -11.93 -16.08
CA VAL A 96 -5.37 -11.44 -14.69
C VAL A 96 -4.24 -10.44 -14.45
N VAL A 97 -3.01 -10.76 -14.87
CA VAL A 97 -1.85 -9.88 -14.68
C VAL A 97 -2.02 -8.55 -15.43
N VAL A 98 -2.48 -8.60 -16.68
CA VAL A 98 -2.74 -7.38 -17.47
C VAL A 98 -3.81 -6.53 -16.80
N TRP A 99 -4.91 -7.14 -16.36
CA TRP A 99 -6.00 -6.41 -15.71
C TRP A 99 -5.56 -5.82 -14.38
N MET A 100 -4.86 -6.59 -13.54
CA MET A 100 -4.33 -6.12 -12.25
C MET A 100 -3.36 -4.94 -12.42
N ARG A 101 -2.47 -4.99 -13.42
CA ARG A 101 -1.56 -3.87 -13.70
C ARG A 101 -2.33 -2.61 -14.01
N ARG A 102 -3.29 -2.68 -14.95
CA ARG A 102 -4.16 -1.55 -15.30
C ARG A 102 -4.92 -1.02 -14.09
N ALA A 103 -5.57 -1.90 -13.33
CA ALA A 103 -6.32 -1.50 -12.14
C ALA A 103 -5.46 -0.76 -11.10
N LEU A 104 -4.18 -1.14 -10.96
CA LEU A 104 -3.25 -0.50 -10.04
C LEU A 104 -2.59 0.77 -10.62
N THR A 105 -2.39 0.86 -11.94
CA THR A 105 -1.71 2.00 -12.59
C THR A 105 -2.63 3.09 -13.13
N ASP A 106 -3.82 2.75 -13.63
CA ASP A 106 -4.77 3.70 -14.24
C ASP A 106 -5.28 4.72 -13.20
N GLY A 107 -4.98 4.45 -11.93
CA GLY A 107 -5.17 5.35 -10.84
C GLY A 107 -3.98 6.20 -10.40
N ALA A 108 -2.78 5.83 -10.81
CA ALA A 108 -1.52 6.50 -10.48
C ALA A 108 -1.22 7.70 -11.39
N GLU A 109 -1.94 7.86 -12.52
CA GLU A 109 -1.74 8.97 -13.47
C GLU A 109 -2.22 10.35 -12.95
N ALA A 110 -2.71 10.44 -11.69
CA ALA A 110 -3.12 11.70 -11.07
C ALA A 110 -1.99 12.48 -10.37
N GLU A 111 -0.76 11.95 -10.30
CA GLU A 111 0.43 12.71 -9.86
C GLU A 111 1.42 12.87 -11.01
N GLY A 112 1.31 14.00 -11.71
CA GLY A 112 2.30 14.45 -12.69
C GLY A 112 3.63 14.86 -12.03
N PRO A 113 4.74 14.94 -12.79
CA PRO A 113 6.03 15.35 -12.28
C PRO A 113 6.09 16.88 -12.10
N GLY A 114 6.18 17.34 -10.85
CA GLY A 114 6.64 18.68 -10.49
C GLY A 114 7.55 18.54 -9.29
N LEU A 115 8.84 18.87 -9.35
CA LEU A 115 9.29 20.23 -9.55
C LEU A 115 10.72 20.26 -10.08
N SER A 116 10.93 20.94 -11.21
CA SER A 116 12.21 21.56 -11.53
C SER A 116 12.36 22.86 -10.73
N ALA A 117 13.35 22.94 -9.85
CA ALA A 117 13.92 24.20 -9.42
C ALA A 117 15.39 23.98 -9.01
N GLY A 118 16.31 24.28 -9.92
CA GLY A 118 17.62 24.79 -9.53
C GLY A 118 17.67 26.30 -9.86
N PRO A 119 18.74 27.02 -9.49
CA PRO A 119 19.65 26.85 -8.37
C PRO A 119 19.67 28.09 -7.46
N SER A 120 20.05 27.96 -6.19
CA SER A 120 20.53 29.11 -5.40
C SER A 120 21.69 28.69 -4.50
N ARG A 121 22.89 28.67 -5.09
CA ARG A 121 24.13 28.83 -4.33
C ARG A 121 24.31 30.32 -4.09
N THR A 122 24.07 30.77 -2.87
CA THR A 122 24.69 31.98 -2.32
C THR A 122 25.64 31.53 -1.22
N SER A 123 26.91 31.87 -1.42
CA SER A 123 28.04 31.69 -0.51
C SER A 123 27.83 32.45 0.81
N PRO A 124 28.73 32.26 1.79
CA PRO A 124 29.97 33.05 1.79
C PRO A 124 31.25 32.24 1.55
#